data_AF-A0A2N5FHR3-F1
#
_entry.id   AF-A0A2N5FHR3-F1
#
_cell.length_a   1.000
_cell.length_b   1.000
_cell.length_c   1.000
_cell.angle_alpha   90.00
_cell.angle_beta   90.00
_cell.angle_gamma   90.00
#
_symmetry.space_group_name_H-M   'P 1'
#
loop_
_entity.id
_entity.type
_entity.pdbx_description
1 polymer ?
#
loop_
_entity_poly.entity_id
_entity_poly.type
_entity_poly.pdbx_seq_one_letter_code
_entity_poly.pdbx_strand_id
1 'polypeptide(L)'
;MVGLDDVFTVVGLKEDSQGKNQSSAKASQCVDDYIEFISEVEKDLQDAPDLLAFYQSLTSGYRKDWARFVYSAKQDATKAKRRDEMKMILGEGYKSRDLYRREK
;
A
#
# COMPACT_ATOMS: atom_id res chain seq x y z
N MET A 1 -10.61 -32.56 -17.17
CA MET A 1 -11.67 -32.15 -16.22
C MET A 1 -10.96 -31.39 -15.11
N VAL A 2 -10.92 -30.04 -15.03
CA VAL A 2 -12.01 -29.05 -14.80
C VAL A 2 -12.89 -29.50 -13.61
N GLY A 3 -13.12 -28.69 -12.56
CA GLY A 3 -13.19 -27.24 -12.56
C GLY A 3 -12.79 -26.56 -11.25
N LEU A 4 -12.48 -25.29 -11.42
CA LEU A 4 -12.23 -24.30 -10.38
C LEU A 4 -13.50 -24.15 -9.54
N ASP A 5 -13.37 -24.26 -8.22
CA ASP A 5 -14.45 -23.92 -7.31
C ASP A 5 -14.55 -22.40 -7.23
N ASP A 6 -15.74 -21.96 -7.59
CA ASP A 6 -16.15 -20.63 -7.94
C ASP A 6 -16.86 -20.04 -6.70
N VAL A 7 -16.13 -19.26 -5.91
CA VAL A 7 -16.69 -18.52 -4.78
C VAL A 7 -16.94 -17.09 -5.24
N PHE A 8 -18.03 -16.87 -5.97
CA PHE A 8 -18.55 -15.53 -6.23
C PHE A 8 -18.89 -14.86 -4.89
N THR A 9 -18.01 -13.96 -4.43
CA THR A 9 -18.37 -13.00 -3.38
C THR A 9 -19.41 -12.05 -3.97
N VAL A 10 -20.67 -12.29 -3.65
CA VAL A 10 -21.79 -11.38 -3.94
C VAL A 10 -21.53 -10.07 -3.18
N VAL A 11 -20.91 -9.11 -3.84
CA VAL A 11 -20.89 -7.70 -3.40
C VAL A 11 -22.28 -7.14 -3.70
N GLY A 12 -23.13 -7.14 -2.67
CA GLY A 12 -24.29 -6.26 -2.63
C GLY A 12 -23.82 -4.83 -2.49
N LEU A 13 -23.61 -4.14 -3.61
CA LEU A 13 -23.43 -2.69 -3.63
C LEU A 13 -24.79 -2.06 -3.33
N LYS A 14 -25.03 -1.72 -2.06
CA LYS A 14 -26.18 -0.91 -1.66
C LYS A 14 -25.74 0.54 -1.71
N GLU A 15 -26.15 1.22 -2.78
CA GLU A 15 -26.07 2.67 -2.93
C GLU A 15 -26.89 3.32 -1.79
N ASP A 16 -26.23 4.18 -1.01
CA ASP A 16 -26.89 5.09 -0.07
C ASP A 16 -26.61 6.52 -0.52
N SER A 17 -27.71 7.24 -0.73
CA SER A 17 -27.77 8.56 -1.34
C SER A 17 -27.50 9.66 -0.31
N GLN A 18 -26.56 10.55 -0.67
CA GLN A 18 -26.59 12.00 -0.38
C GLN A 18 -26.58 12.46 1.10
N GLY A 19 -25.40 12.93 1.55
CA GLY A 19 -25.26 13.69 2.80
C GLY A 19 -24.02 14.57 2.79
N LYS A 20 -24.21 15.89 2.81
CA LYS A 20 -23.17 16.92 2.82
C LYS A 20 -22.26 16.83 4.04
N ASN A 21 -20.97 17.05 3.79
CA ASN A 21 -20.03 17.78 4.65
C ASN A 21 -19.74 17.19 6.03
N GLN A 22 -18.91 16.15 6.08
CA GLN A 22 -17.91 15.98 7.13
C GLN A 22 -16.70 15.28 6.50
N SER A 23 -15.62 16.03 6.26
CA SER A 23 -14.29 15.48 6.04
C SER A 23 -13.90 14.72 7.31
N SER A 24 -14.36 13.47 7.41
CA SER A 24 -13.88 12.55 8.41
C SER A 24 -12.45 12.24 7.99
N ALA A 25 -11.50 12.59 8.86
CA ALA A 25 -10.10 12.16 8.81
C ALA A 25 -9.99 10.64 9.03
N LYS A 26 -10.75 9.89 8.21
CA LYS A 26 -10.78 8.45 8.11
C LYS A 26 -9.98 8.13 6.88
N ALA A 27 -8.91 7.36 7.06
CA ALA A 27 -8.12 6.82 5.97
C ALA A 27 -9.06 6.31 4.88
N SER A 28 -9.15 7.03 3.76
CA SER A 28 -10.01 6.70 2.63
C SER A 28 -9.83 5.21 2.30
N GLN A 29 -10.93 4.46 2.21
CA GLN A 29 -10.87 3.06 1.76
C GLN A 29 -10.47 2.95 0.28
N CYS A 30 -10.41 4.07 -0.42
CA CYS A 30 -9.90 4.19 -1.78
C CYS A 30 -8.37 4.08 -1.76
N VAL A 31 -7.83 3.00 -2.35
CA VAL A 31 -6.38 2.85 -2.61
C VAL A 31 -5.80 3.98 -3.46
N ASP A 32 -6.64 4.73 -4.16
CA ASP A 32 -6.26 5.87 -5.01
C ASP A 32 -5.76 7.08 -4.22
N ASP A 33 -6.28 7.28 -3.01
CA ASP A 33 -5.86 8.36 -2.09
C ASP A 33 -4.37 8.25 -1.73
N TYR A 34 -3.81 7.05 -1.84
CA TYR A 34 -2.41 6.78 -1.52
C TYR A 34 -1.45 6.96 -2.71
N ILE A 35 -1.95 7.31 -3.90
CA ILE A 35 -1.09 7.56 -5.08
C ILE A 35 -0.17 8.74 -4.84
N GLU A 36 -0.70 9.82 -4.26
CA GLU A 36 0.07 11.05 -4.03
C GLU A 36 1.27 10.79 -3.11
N PHE A 37 1.09 9.88 -2.16
CA PHE A 37 2.14 9.43 -1.24
C PHE A 37 3.20 8.55 -1.89
N ILE A 38 2.99 7.99 -3.09
CA ILE A 38 4.03 7.23 -3.82
C ILE A 38 5.24 8.12 -4.08
N SER A 39 5.02 9.36 -4.55
CA SER A 39 6.11 10.32 -4.81
C SER A 39 6.91 10.63 -3.54
N GLU A 40 6.24 10.53 -2.40
CA GLU A 40 6.78 10.84 -1.09
C GLU A 40 7.59 9.66 -0.51
N VAL A 41 7.17 8.42 -0.79
CA VAL A 41 7.97 7.19 -0.60
C VAL A 41 9.21 7.20 -1.51
N GLU A 42 9.08 7.59 -2.78
CA GLU A 42 10.20 7.68 -3.71
C GLU A 42 11.26 8.66 -3.21
N LYS A 43 10.85 9.79 -2.64
CA LYS A 43 11.76 10.74 -1.98
C LYS A 43 12.54 10.12 -0.82
N ASP A 44 11.91 9.29 0.00
CA ASP A 44 12.58 8.61 1.11
C ASP A 44 13.57 7.53 0.67
N LEU A 45 13.31 6.94 -0.50
CA LEU A 45 14.15 5.94 -1.12
C LEU A 45 15.29 6.54 -1.95
N GLN A 46 15.34 7.86 -2.17
CA GLN A 46 16.44 8.51 -2.91
C GLN A 46 17.81 8.27 -2.27
N ASP A 47 17.85 8.05 -0.96
CA ASP A 47 19.06 7.70 -0.22
C ASP A 47 19.61 6.31 -0.61
N ALA A 48 18.75 5.44 -1.14
CA ALA A 48 19.07 4.08 -1.55
C ALA A 48 18.64 3.85 -3.02
N PRO A 49 19.46 4.25 -4.01
CA PRO A 49 19.10 4.18 -5.42
C PRO A 49 18.80 2.76 -5.92
N ASP A 50 19.40 1.74 -5.30
CA ASP A 50 19.14 0.33 -5.60
C ASP A 50 17.69 -0.08 -5.23
N LEU A 51 17.28 0.25 -4.01
CA LEU A 51 15.90 0.02 -3.53
C LEU A 51 14.89 0.88 -4.30
N LEU A 52 15.28 2.11 -4.64
CA LEU A 52 14.44 3.01 -5.44
C LEU A 52 14.20 2.43 -6.84
N ALA A 53 15.23 1.90 -7.51
CA ALA A 53 15.09 1.27 -8.81
C ALA A 53 14.19 0.02 -8.74
N PHE A 54 14.38 -0.81 -7.70
CA PHE A 54 13.51 -1.95 -7.45
C PHE A 54 12.06 -1.53 -7.22
N TYR A 55 11.84 -0.50 -6.40
CA TYR A 55 10.52 0.06 -6.11
C TYR A 55 9.85 0.65 -7.36
N GLN A 56 10.58 1.39 -8.20
CA GLN A 56 10.07 1.91 -9.46
C GLN A 56 9.72 0.80 -10.45
N SER A 57 10.46 -0.32 -10.42
CA SER A 57 10.15 -1.51 -11.21
C SER A 57 8.87 -2.22 -10.73
N LEU A 58 8.34 -1.91 -9.54
CA LEU A 58 7.07 -2.46 -9.07
C LEU A 58 5.89 -1.83 -9.80
N THR A 59 4.86 -2.65 -10.03
CA THR A 59 3.57 -2.16 -10.53
C THR A 59 2.95 -1.18 -9.53
N SER A 60 2.19 -0.21 -10.06
CA SER A 60 1.57 0.85 -9.27
C SER A 60 0.72 0.32 -8.12
N GLY A 61 0.12 -0.86 -8.24
CA GLY A 61 -0.61 -1.52 -7.14
C GLY A 61 0.26 -1.80 -5.91
N TYR A 62 1.47 -2.35 -6.08
CA TYR A 62 2.39 -2.60 -4.97
C TYR A 62 2.97 -1.31 -4.40
N ARG A 63 3.23 -0.31 -5.25
CA ARG A 63 3.67 1.02 -4.79
C ARG A 63 2.62 1.70 -3.92
N LYS A 64 1.33 1.62 -4.32
CA LYS A 64 0.20 2.11 -3.50
C LYS A 64 0.12 1.38 -2.16
N ASP A 65 0.33 0.07 -2.12
CA ASP A 65 0.29 -0.70 -0.88
C ASP A 65 1.38 -0.28 0.11
N TRP A 66 2.60 -0.04 -0.39
CA TRP A 66 3.69 0.51 0.42
C TRP A 66 3.41 1.92 0.93
N ALA A 67 2.93 2.80 0.05
CA ALA A 67 2.53 4.14 0.44
C ALA A 67 1.46 4.09 1.53
N ARG A 68 0.44 3.23 1.39
CA ARG A 68 -0.55 2.99 2.43
C ARG A 68 0.07 2.49 3.72
N PHE A 69 0.96 1.50 3.69
CA PHE A 69 1.58 0.96 4.89
C PHE A 69 2.34 2.04 5.68
N VAL A 70 3.17 2.82 4.99
CA VAL A 70 3.97 3.90 5.57
C VAL A 70 3.08 5.04 6.06
N TYR A 71 2.21 5.57 5.21
CA TYR A 71 1.44 6.79 5.47
C TYR A 71 0.13 6.59 6.22
N SER A 72 -0.36 5.36 6.34
CA SER A 72 -1.49 5.04 7.22
C SER A 72 -1.14 5.26 8.70
N ALA A 73 0.15 5.37 9.08
CA ALA A 73 0.54 5.77 10.43
C ALA A 73 0.38 7.29 10.62
N LYS A 74 -0.38 7.68 11.65
CA LYS A 74 -0.54 9.10 12.04
C LYS A 74 0.73 9.68 12.68
N GLN A 75 1.54 8.84 13.34
CA GLN A 75 2.74 9.27 14.05
C GLN A 75 3.98 9.15 13.16
N ASP A 76 4.74 10.24 13.03
CA ASP A 76 5.98 10.28 12.24
C ASP A 76 7.04 9.29 12.72
N ALA A 77 7.17 9.08 14.03
CA ALA A 77 8.05 8.05 14.58
C ALA A 77 7.68 6.63 14.09
N THR A 78 6.38 6.36 13.87
CA THR A 78 5.93 5.07 13.32
C THR A 78 6.15 5.01 11.82
N LYS A 79 5.94 6.13 11.09
CA LYS A 79 6.24 6.20 9.65
C LYS A 79 7.72 5.89 9.39
N ALA A 80 8.63 6.45 10.17
CA ALA A 80 10.06 6.18 10.08
C ALA A 80 10.38 4.69 10.28
N LYS A 81 9.82 4.05 11.31
CA LYS A 81 9.96 2.59 11.52
C LYS A 81 9.43 1.76 10.35
N ARG A 82 8.30 2.17 9.76
CA ARG A 82 7.72 1.46 8.61
C ARG A 82 8.51 1.66 7.32
N ARG A 83 9.14 2.82 7.14
CA ARG A 83 10.08 3.07 6.03
C ARG A 83 11.31 2.20 6.18
N ASP A 84 11.85 2.06 7.38
CA ASP A 84 12.96 1.16 7.66
C ASP A 84 12.59 -0.32 7.39
N GLU A 85 11.42 -0.75 7.90
CA GLU A 85 10.86 -2.08 7.61
C GLU A 85 10.66 -2.30 6.10
N MET A 86 10.17 -1.28 5.39
CA MET A 86 10.05 -1.31 3.93
C MET A 86 11.41 -1.49 3.24
N LYS A 87 12.43 -0.72 3.65
CA LYS A 87 13.78 -0.82 3.07
C LYS A 87 14.38 -2.20 3.29
N MET A 88 14.21 -2.78 4.49
CA MET A 88 14.63 -4.16 4.77
C MET A 88 13.92 -5.17 3.86
N ILE A 89 12.60 -5.09 3.76
CA ILE A 89 11.79 -6.03 2.96
C ILE A 89 12.11 -5.92 1.45
N LEU A 90 12.28 -4.70 0.94
CA LEU A 90 12.70 -4.48 -0.45
C LEU A 90 14.12 -5.00 -0.69
N GLY A 91 15.03 -4.85 0.29
CA GLY A 91 16.39 -5.37 0.23
C GLY A 91 16.46 -6.90 0.23
N GLU A 92 15.48 -7.58 0.85
CA GLU A 92 15.31 -9.03 0.74
C GLU A 92 14.66 -9.47 -0.59
N GLY A 93 14.29 -8.52 -1.47
CA GLY A 93 13.72 -8.79 -2.80
C GLY A 93 12.21 -9.02 -2.80
N TYR A 94 11.52 -8.75 -1.68
CA TYR A 94 10.08 -8.88 -1.61
C TYR A 94 9.37 -7.62 -2.13
N LYS A 95 8.35 -7.84 -2.97
CA LYS A 95 7.57 -6.76 -3.60
C LYS A 95 6.56 -6.12 -2.65
N SER A 96 6.21 -6.82 -1.57
CA SER A 96 5.19 -6.38 -0.61
C SER A 96 5.44 -7.02 0.75
N ARG A 97 5.00 -6.32 1.79
CA ARG A 97 5.04 -6.83 3.16
C ARG A 97 4.25 -8.13 3.35
N ASP A 98 3.12 -8.29 2.64
CA ASP A 98 2.32 -9.52 2.73
C ASP A 98 3.10 -10.74 2.23
N LEU A 99 3.86 -10.60 1.13
CA LEU A 99 4.71 -11.67 0.60
C LEU A 99 5.81 -12.04 1.61
N TYR A 100 6.44 -11.04 2.22
CA TYR A 100 7.42 -11.26 3.28
C TYR A 100 6.84 -12.03 4.46
N ARG A 101 5.62 -11.68 4.88
CA ARG A 101 4.94 -12.32 6.01
C ARG A 101 4.46 -13.74 5.70
N ARG A 102 4.23 -14.09 4.43
CA ARG A 102 3.83 -15.45 4.04
C ARG A 102 5.01 -16.42 4.02
N GLU A 103 6.20 -15.91 3.74
CA GLU A 103 7.43 -16.70 3.62
C GLU A 103 8.18 -16.86 4.95
N LYS A 104 7.79 -16.09 5.98
CA LYS A 104 8.40 -16.07 7.32
C LYS A 104 7.47 -16.67 8.38
#